data_AF-A0A2D5VPD7-F1
#
_entry.id   AF-A0A2D5VPD7-F1
#
_cell.length_a   1.000
_cell.length_b   1.000
_cell.length_c   1.000
_cell.angle_alpha   90.00
_cell.angle_beta   90.00
_cell.angle_gamma   90.00
#
_symmetry.space_group_name_H-M   'P 1'
#
loop_
_entity.id
_entity.type
_entity.pdbx_description
1 polymer ?
#
loop_
_entity_poly.entity_id
_entity_poly.type
_entity_poly.pdbx_seq_one_letter_code
_entity_poly.pdbx_strand_id
1 'polypeptide(L)'
;MRDVKRVDLTRSRPFKKNDNCHVEQKNGTHVRETFGYQRLEHEYLLKYMNEIYKDYHNLLYNFFVPQLKLTEKRREGAKYKKKFEKPKTPYQRLMESKHLSMKEKEELKRKYELLNPITLKREMSRKINMFEKLVERSKIESSKYETA
;
A
#
# COMPACT_ATOMS: atom_id res chain seq x y z
N MET A 1 7.39 -26.04 -4.35
CA MET A 1 6.35 -25.20 -4.99
C MET A 1 5.27 -24.95 -3.94
N ARG A 2 4.93 -23.70 -3.63
CA ARG A 2 3.84 -23.42 -2.67
C ARG A 2 2.52 -23.73 -3.39
N ASP A 3 1.66 -24.54 -2.78
CA ASP A 3 0.28 -24.75 -3.24
C ASP A 3 -0.42 -23.40 -3.34
N VAL A 4 -0.58 -22.92 -4.58
CA VAL A 4 -1.35 -21.72 -4.87
C VAL A 4 -2.81 -22.12 -4.70
N LYS A 5 -3.40 -21.83 -3.53
CA LYS A 5 -4.85 -21.91 -3.36
C LYS A 5 -5.49 -21.11 -4.49
N ARG A 6 -6.21 -21.78 -5.39
CA ARG A 6 -7.05 -21.12 -6.39
C ARG A 6 -8.10 -20.33 -5.63
N VAL A 7 -7.97 -19.01 -5.67
CA VAL A 7 -9.03 -18.11 -5.21
C VAL A 7 -9.97 -17.98 -6.40
N ASP A 8 -11.21 -18.46 -6.24
CA ASP A 8 -12.24 -18.24 -7.25
C ASP A 8 -12.57 -16.75 -7.29
N LEU A 9 -12.12 -16.08 -8.35
CA LEU A 9 -12.37 -14.67 -8.57
C LEU A 9 -13.85 -14.50 -8.94
N THR A 10 -14.64 -14.05 -7.98
CA THR A 10 -16.05 -13.69 -8.20
C THR A 10 -16.16 -12.20 -8.51
N ARG A 11 -16.98 -11.82 -9.50
CA ARG A 11 -17.27 -10.41 -9.77
C ARG A 11 -18.19 -9.87 -8.68
N SER A 12 -17.95 -8.63 -8.24
CA SER A 12 -18.89 -7.90 -7.39
C SER A 12 -20.24 -7.74 -8.10
N ARG A 13 -21.33 -7.67 -7.32
CA ARG A 13 -22.67 -7.57 -7.90
C ARG A 13 -22.82 -6.27 -8.68
N PRO A 14 -23.54 -6.28 -9.82
CA PRO A 14 -23.84 -5.07 -10.57
C PRO A 14 -24.40 -3.98 -9.65
N PHE A 15 -23.87 -2.75 -9.79
CA PHE A 15 -24.27 -1.55 -9.04
C PHE A 15 -24.05 -1.58 -7.52
N LYS A 16 -23.33 -2.57 -6.98
CA LYS A 16 -23.09 -2.65 -5.53
C LYS A 16 -21.66 -2.25 -5.16
N LYS A 17 -21.45 -0.93 -5.11
CA LYS A 17 -20.16 -0.26 -4.81
C LYS A 17 -19.54 -0.70 -3.47
N ASN A 18 -20.35 -1.21 -2.55
CA ASN A 18 -19.91 -1.65 -1.22
C ASN A 18 -19.40 -3.10 -1.18
N ASP A 19 -19.56 -3.89 -2.25
CA ASP A 19 -19.10 -5.29 -2.26
C ASP A 19 -17.57 -5.40 -2.12
N ASN A 20 -16.84 -4.35 -2.54
CA ASN A 20 -15.38 -4.27 -2.41
C ASN A 20 -14.91 -3.30 -1.31
N CYS A 21 -15.81 -2.85 -0.42
CA CYS A 21 -15.49 -1.77 0.53
C CYS A 21 -14.28 -2.06 1.45
N HIS A 22 -13.97 -3.33 1.69
CA HIS A 22 -12.80 -3.75 2.47
C HIS A 22 -11.51 -3.82 1.66
N VAL A 23 -11.61 -4.06 0.34
CA VAL A 23 -10.46 -4.13 -0.58
C VAL A 23 -9.93 -2.73 -0.92
N GLU A 24 -10.80 -1.71 -0.91
CA GLU A 24 -10.44 -0.35 -1.34
C GLU A 24 -9.97 0.58 -0.21
N GLN A 25 -9.82 0.10 1.02
CA GLN A 25 -9.41 0.96 2.12
C GLN A 25 -7.99 1.51 1.89
N LYS A 26 -7.89 2.84 1.73
CA LYS A 26 -6.66 3.63 1.54
C LYS A 26 -5.97 3.55 0.16
N ASN A 27 -6.67 3.12 -0.89
CA ASN A 27 -6.11 3.20 -2.25
C ASN A 27 -5.75 4.64 -2.67
N GLY A 28 -6.44 5.66 -2.13
CA GLY A 28 -6.08 7.06 -2.34
C GLY A 28 -4.62 7.33 -1.94
N THR A 29 -4.30 7.16 -0.66
CA THR A 29 -3.00 7.56 -0.09
C THR A 29 -1.85 6.62 -0.42
N HIS A 30 -2.10 5.33 -0.67
CA HIS A 30 -1.01 4.35 -0.87
C HIS A 30 -0.83 3.91 -2.32
N VAL A 31 -1.86 4.06 -3.15
CA VAL A 31 -1.81 3.64 -4.57
C VAL A 31 -1.84 4.86 -5.47
N ARG A 32 -2.87 5.70 -5.37
CA ARG A 32 -3.10 6.81 -6.30
C ARG A 32 -2.13 7.97 -6.07
N GLU A 33 -1.79 8.28 -4.83
CA GLU A 33 -0.73 9.26 -4.53
C GLU A 33 0.66 8.78 -4.98
N THR A 34 0.88 7.46 -5.04
CA THR A 34 2.18 6.87 -5.39
C THR A 34 2.36 6.67 -6.89
N PHE A 35 1.31 6.23 -7.60
CA PHE A 35 1.39 5.80 -9.01
C PHE A 35 0.45 6.57 -9.94
N GLY A 36 -0.40 7.44 -9.40
CA GLY A 36 -1.40 8.19 -10.15
C GLY A 36 -2.66 7.39 -10.47
N TYR A 37 -3.35 7.82 -11.54
CA TYR A 37 -4.66 7.33 -11.97
C TYR A 37 -4.62 6.61 -13.31
N GLN A 38 -3.43 6.46 -13.90
CA GLN A 38 -3.23 5.91 -15.22
C GLN A 38 -3.54 4.41 -15.23
N ARG A 39 -4.09 3.93 -16.34
CA ARG A 39 -4.21 2.50 -16.59
C ARG A 39 -2.85 1.94 -16.98
N LEU A 40 -2.45 0.85 -16.33
CA LEU A 40 -1.22 0.13 -16.63
C LEU A 40 -1.59 -1.10 -17.48
N GLU A 41 -1.09 -1.16 -18.71
CA GLU A 41 -1.45 -2.21 -19.67
C GLU A 41 -0.34 -3.24 -19.89
N HIS A 42 0.86 -2.96 -19.39
CA HIS A 42 2.05 -3.78 -19.65
C HIS A 42 2.56 -4.47 -18.38
N GLU A 43 2.90 -5.75 -18.49
CA GLU A 43 3.34 -6.58 -17.35
C GLU A 43 4.65 -6.08 -16.72
N TYR A 44 5.56 -5.48 -17.50
CA TYR A 44 6.81 -4.95 -16.96
C TYR A 44 6.58 -3.79 -15.98
N LEU A 45 5.51 -3.00 -16.16
CA LEU A 45 5.12 -1.94 -15.23
C LEU A 45 4.66 -2.53 -13.90
N LEU A 46 3.92 -3.65 -13.93
CA LEU A 46 3.51 -4.37 -12.73
C LEU A 46 4.72 -4.86 -11.92
N LYS A 47 5.73 -5.42 -12.59
CA LYS A 47 6.98 -5.85 -11.93
C LYS A 47 7.67 -4.68 -11.23
N TYR A 48 7.74 -3.53 -11.89
CA TYR A 48 8.36 -2.32 -11.34
C TYR A 48 7.56 -1.74 -10.16
N MET A 49 6.23 -1.74 -10.27
CA MET A 49 5.32 -1.33 -9.20
C MET A 49 5.48 -2.21 -7.96
N ASN A 50 5.60 -3.54 -8.15
CA ASN A 50 5.83 -4.49 -7.06
C ASN A 50 7.18 -4.27 -6.36
N GLU A 51 8.23 -3.93 -7.10
CA GLU A 51 9.54 -3.56 -6.54
C GLU A 51 9.41 -2.31 -5.64
N ILE A 52 8.77 -1.25 -6.15
CA ILE A 52 8.52 -0.02 -5.38
C ILE A 52 7.77 -0.32 -4.09
N TYR A 53 6.72 -1.13 -4.17
CA TYR A 53 5.93 -1.52 -3.01
C TYR A 53 6.75 -2.30 -1.98
N LYS A 54 7.37 -3.38 -2.41
CA LYS A 54 8.02 -4.35 -1.51
C LYS A 54 9.26 -3.77 -0.85
N ASP A 55 10.10 -3.10 -1.63
CA ASP A 55 11.45 -2.75 -1.20
C ASP A 55 11.53 -1.34 -0.59
N TYR A 56 10.53 -0.50 -0.82
CA TYR A 56 10.55 0.89 -0.35
C TYR A 56 9.26 1.33 0.34
N HIS A 57 8.14 1.38 -0.38
CA HIS A 57 6.90 1.98 0.12
C HIS A 57 6.39 1.24 1.36
N ASN A 58 6.28 -0.09 1.32
CA ASN A 58 5.78 -0.86 2.45
C ASN A 58 6.71 -0.76 3.66
N LEU A 59 8.03 -0.72 3.45
CA LEU A 59 8.98 -0.54 4.56
C LEU A 59 8.82 0.84 5.19
N LEU A 60 8.76 1.89 4.38
CA LEU A 60 8.61 3.26 4.87
C LEU A 60 7.32 3.44 5.69
N TYR A 61 6.18 3.03 5.12
CA TYR A 61 4.88 3.24 5.75
C TYR A 61 4.63 2.33 6.96
N ASN A 62 5.17 1.10 6.97
CA ASN A 62 4.96 0.19 8.10
C ASN A 62 5.87 0.49 9.29
N PHE A 63 7.11 0.91 9.05
CA PHE A 63 8.08 1.12 10.12
C PHE A 63 8.14 2.56 10.63
N PHE A 64 7.95 3.55 9.74
CA PHE A 64 8.29 4.95 10.06
C PHE A 64 7.12 5.94 9.98
N VAL A 65 6.00 5.58 9.34
CA VAL A 65 4.84 6.49 9.23
C VAL A 65 3.78 6.16 10.30
N PRO A 66 3.55 7.05 11.28
CA PRO A 66 2.55 6.80 12.31
C PRO A 66 1.14 6.92 11.71
N GLN A 67 0.26 6.00 12.10
CA GLN A 67 -1.14 6.00 11.68
C GLN A 67 -2.06 6.27 12.86
N LEU A 68 -3.13 7.01 12.62
CA LEU A 68 -4.22 7.18 13.58
C LEU A 68 -5.16 5.98 13.53
N LYS A 69 -5.43 5.40 14.69
CA LYS A 69 -6.43 4.33 14.85
C LYS A 69 -7.64 4.89 15.58
N LEU A 70 -8.81 4.75 14.97
CA LEU A 70 -10.08 5.11 15.60
C LEU A 70 -10.39 4.08 16.69
N THR A 71 -10.52 4.53 17.95
CA THR A 71 -10.81 3.67 19.09
C THR A 71 -12.29 3.70 19.46
N GLU A 72 -12.93 4.85 19.28
CA GLU A 72 -14.34 5.02 19.62
C GLU A 72 -15.01 5.94 18.59
N LYS A 73 -16.23 5.58 18.20
CA LYS A 73 -17.10 6.42 17.38
C LYS A 73 -18.49 6.39 18.00
N ARG A 74 -18.93 7.51 18.55
CA ARG A 74 -20.27 7.65 19.14
C ARG A 74 -21.05 8.79 18.49
N ARG A 75 -22.38 8.65 18.49
CA ARG A 75 -23.30 9.67 17.98
C ARG A 75 -23.80 10.49 19.16
N GLU A 76 -23.64 11.81 19.09
CA GLU A 76 -24.18 12.77 20.05
C GLU A 76 -25.15 13.68 19.28
N GLY A 77 -26.44 13.35 19.39
CA GLY A 77 -27.51 13.99 18.61
C GLY A 77 -27.31 13.83 17.10
N ALA A 78 -27.13 14.95 16.40
CA ALA A 78 -26.90 14.99 14.96
C ALA A 78 -25.42 14.81 14.55
N LYS A 79 -24.47 14.79 15.50
CA LYS A 79 -23.03 14.76 15.20
C LYS A 79 -22.38 13.44 15.62
N TYR A 80 -21.30 13.06 14.94
CA TYR A 80 -20.44 11.96 15.37
C TYR A 80 -19.20 12.51 16.07
N LYS A 81 -18.91 12.04 17.29
CA LYS A 81 -17.62 12.23 17.94
C LYS A 81 -16.75 10.99 17.76
N LYS A 82 -15.50 11.22 17.38
CA LYS A 82 -14.49 10.20 17.13
C LYS A 82 -13.35 10.39 18.13
N LYS A 83 -12.97 9.31 18.82
CA LYS A 83 -11.78 9.26 19.66
C LYS A 83 -10.72 8.43 18.96
N PHE A 84 -9.50 8.96 18.89
CA PHE A 84 -8.38 8.28 18.27
C PHE A 84 -7.36 7.89 19.33
N GLU A 85 -6.64 6.80 19.08
CA GLU A 85 -5.44 6.45 19.82
C GLU A 85 -4.32 7.47 19.55
N LYS A 86 -3.33 7.52 20.43
CA LYS A 86 -2.04 8.18 20.12
C LYS A 86 -1.47 7.60 18.80
N PRO A 87 -0.94 8.44 17.90
CA PRO A 87 -0.36 7.97 16.66
C PRO A 87 0.75 6.95 16.92
N LYS A 88 0.68 5.79 16.25
CA LYS A 88 1.69 4.73 16.31
C LYS A 88 1.94 4.18 14.92
N THR A 89 3.17 3.75 14.64
CA THR A 89 3.47 3.03 13.39
C THR A 89 2.90 1.61 13.45
N PRO A 90 2.58 0.98 12.30
CA PRO A 90 2.23 -0.44 12.27
C PRO A 90 3.26 -1.33 12.97
N TYR A 91 4.56 -1.06 12.79
CA TYR A 91 5.65 -1.72 13.51
C TYR A 91 5.50 -1.61 15.03
N GLN A 92 5.29 -0.41 15.58
CA GLN A 92 5.08 -0.24 17.02
C GLN A 92 3.89 -1.05 17.54
N ARG A 93 2.78 -1.07 16.80
CA ARG A 93 1.60 -1.88 17.17
C ARG A 93 1.88 -3.38 17.15
N LEU A 94 2.69 -3.85 16.19
CA LEU A 94 3.12 -5.24 16.14
C LEU A 94 4.01 -5.59 17.35
N MET A 95 4.94 -4.72 17.72
CA MET A 95 5.80 -4.93 18.90
C MET A 95 4.99 -5.00 20.21
N GLU A 96 3.92 -4.23 20.33
CA GLU A 96 2.97 -4.25 21.46
C GLU A 96 1.98 -5.42 21.40
N SER A 97 1.84 -6.10 20.26
CA SER A 97 0.88 -7.18 20.07
C SER A 97 1.26 -8.43 20.86
N LYS A 98 0.25 -9.15 21.37
CA LYS A 98 0.40 -10.46 22.01
C LYS A 98 0.42 -11.62 21.00
N HIS A 99 0.15 -11.34 19.72
CA HIS A 99 0.04 -12.36 18.68
C HIS A 99 1.38 -12.72 18.01
N LEU A 100 2.46 -12.03 18.34
CA LEU A 100 3.80 -12.34 17.82
C LEU A 100 4.64 -13.04 18.88
N SER A 101 5.34 -14.08 18.44
CA SER A 101 6.39 -14.73 19.21
C SER A 101 7.57 -13.78 19.44
N MET A 102 8.39 -14.08 20.45
CA MET A 102 9.60 -13.29 20.74
C MET A 102 10.58 -13.30 19.56
N LYS A 103 10.69 -14.43 18.85
CA LYS A 103 11.54 -14.56 17.66
C LYS A 103 11.09 -13.61 16.54
N GLU A 104 9.80 -13.54 16.24
CA GLU A 104 9.27 -12.63 15.22
C GLU A 104 9.48 -11.16 15.58
N LYS A 105 9.33 -10.81 16.86
CA LYS A 105 9.62 -9.45 17.35
C LYS A 105 11.10 -9.09 17.19
N GLU A 106 11.99 -10.03 17.46
CA GLU A 106 13.43 -9.82 17.27
C GLU A 106 13.79 -9.64 15.79
N GLU A 107 13.22 -10.45 14.90
CA GLU A 107 13.40 -10.29 13.45
C GLU A 107 12.90 -8.92 12.95
N LEU A 108 11.75 -8.45 13.44
CA LEU A 108 11.23 -7.12 13.13
C LEU A 108 12.13 -6.01 13.65
N LYS A 109 12.68 -6.17 14.87
CA LYS A 109 13.62 -5.21 15.45
C LYS A 109 14.92 -5.11 14.65
N ARG A 110 15.51 -6.25 14.27
CA ARG A 110 16.71 -6.29 13.41
C ARG A 110 16.46 -5.60 12.08
N LYS A 111 15.29 -5.84 11.46
CA LYS A 111 14.90 -5.13 10.23
C LYS A 111 14.81 -3.63 10.46
N TYR A 112 14.14 -3.19 11.52
CA TYR A 112 14.02 -1.76 11.84
C TYR A 112 15.38 -1.07 11.99
N GLU A 113 16.34 -1.70 12.68
CA GLU A 113 17.69 -1.17 12.90
C GLU A 113 18.50 -1.03 11.60
N LEU A 114 18.25 -1.87 10.60
CA LEU A 114 18.90 -1.81 9.29
C LEU A 114 18.31 -0.76 8.35
N LEU A 115 17.12 -0.24 8.64
CA LEU A 115 16.40 0.65 7.74
C LEU A 115 16.66 2.13 8.07
N ASN A 116 16.91 2.92 7.02
CA ASN A 116 17.01 4.38 7.13
C ASN A 116 15.84 5.04 6.39
N PRO A 117 14.96 5.79 7.08
CA PRO A 117 13.77 6.38 6.45
C PRO A 117 14.10 7.42 5.38
N ILE A 118 15.21 8.14 5.51
CA ILE A 118 15.64 9.15 4.52
C ILE A 118 16.08 8.45 3.23
N THR A 119 16.91 7.41 3.36
CA THR A 119 17.37 6.62 2.21
C THR A 119 16.20 5.93 1.51
N LEU A 120 15.29 5.32 2.28
CA LEU A 120 14.08 4.69 1.74
C LEU A 120 13.25 5.69 0.94
N LYS A 121 12.97 6.88 1.50
CA LYS A 121 12.18 7.91 0.82
C LYS A 121 12.85 8.42 -0.45
N ARG A 122 14.18 8.61 -0.42
CA ARG A 122 14.96 9.07 -1.58
C ARG A 122 14.91 8.04 -2.71
N GLU A 123 15.22 6.78 -2.41
CA GLU A 123 15.20 5.72 -3.41
C GLU A 123 13.79 5.44 -3.93
N MET A 124 12.77 5.49 -3.06
CA MET A 124 11.37 5.40 -3.46
C MET A 124 11.01 6.47 -4.48
N SER A 125 11.33 7.73 -4.18
CA SER A 125 11.03 8.87 -5.07
C SER A 125 11.75 8.72 -6.41
N ARG A 126 13.02 8.29 -6.39
CA ARG A 126 13.79 8.01 -7.61
C ARG A 126 13.12 6.93 -8.47
N LYS A 127 12.69 5.82 -7.85
CA LYS A 127 12.02 4.72 -8.55
C LYS A 127 10.66 5.13 -9.09
N ILE A 128 9.87 5.90 -8.34
CA ILE A 128 8.58 6.44 -8.80
C ILE A 128 8.80 7.31 -10.05
N ASN A 129 9.77 8.23 -10.03
CA ASN A 129 10.08 9.05 -11.20
C ASN A 129 10.50 8.22 -12.42
N MET A 130 11.21 7.11 -12.22
CA MET A 130 11.54 6.18 -13.31
C MET A 130 10.31 5.44 -13.81
N PHE A 131 9.43 5.02 -12.91
CA PHE A 131 8.16 4.37 -13.24
C PHE A 131 7.27 5.29 -14.08
N GLU A 132 7.13 6.56 -13.70
CA GLU A 132 6.34 7.54 -14.46
C GLU A 132 6.83 7.69 -15.90
N LYS A 133 8.15 7.78 -16.12
CA LYS A 133 8.75 7.81 -17.46
C LYS A 133 8.46 6.55 -18.27
N LEU A 134 8.47 5.37 -17.63
CA LEU A 134 8.10 4.12 -18.29
C LEU A 134 6.63 4.09 -18.66
N VAL A 135 5.75 4.60 -17.80
CA VAL A 135 4.32 4.74 -18.09
C VAL A 135 4.10 5.66 -19.29
N GLU A 136 4.76 6.81 -19.35
CA GLU A 136 4.68 7.73 -20.49
C GLU A 136 5.12 7.07 -21.79
N ARG A 137 6.26 6.36 -21.78
CA ARG A 137 6.74 5.60 -22.93
C ARG A 137 5.75 4.53 -23.38
N SER A 138 5.16 3.81 -22.42
CA SER A 138 4.19 2.75 -22.70
C SER A 138 2.93 3.25 -23.43
N LYS A 139 2.50 4.49 -23.14
CA LYS A 139 1.36 5.13 -23.83
C LYS A 139 1.68 5.44 -25.28
N ILE A 140 2.90 5.92 -25.55
CA ILE A 140 3.36 6.19 -26.92
C ILE A 140 3.39 4.90 -27.72
N GLU A 141 3.83 3.79 -27.10
CA GLU A 141 3.82 2.48 -27.72
C GLU A 141 2.39 2.01 -28.02
N SER A 142 1.47 2.04 -27.05
CA SER A 142 0.07 1.65 -27.26
C SER A 142 -0.64 2.49 -28.35
N SER A 143 -0.41 3.81 -28.38
CA SER A 143 -1.02 4.72 -29.36
C SER A 143 -0.56 4.47 -30.81
N LYS A 144 0.63 3.90 -31.01
CA LYS A 144 1.13 3.53 -32.36
C LYS A 144 0.42 2.31 -32.94
N TYR A 145 -0.10 1.43 -32.10
CA TYR A 145 -0.82 0.23 -32.55
C TYR A 145 -2.31 0.47 -32.80
N GLU A 146 -2.85 1.61 -32.35
CA GLU A 146 -4.25 2.01 -32.60
C GLU A 146 -4.41 2.85 -33.89
N THR A 147 -3.32 3.38 -34.45
CA THR A 147 -3.31 4.18 -35.68
C THR A 147 -2.82 3.42 -36.93
N ALA A 148 -2.59 2.10 -36.81
CA ALA A 148 -2.24 1.19 -37.90
C ALA A 148 -3.39 0.22 -38.18
#